data_AF-A0A662FVD5-F1
#
_entry.id   AF-A0A662FVD5-F1
#
_cell.length_a   1.000
_cell.length_b   1.000
_cell.length_c   1.000
_cell.angle_alpha   90.00
_cell.angle_beta   90.00
_cell.angle_gamma   90.00
#
_symmetry.space_group_name_H-M   'P 1'
#
loop_
_entity.id
_entity.type
_entity.pdbx_description
1 polymer ?
#
loop_
_entity_poly.entity_id
_entity_poly.type
_entity_poly.pdbx_seq_one_letter_code
_entity_poly.pdbx_strand_id
1 'polypeptide(L)'
;MREKKDEEEGLLTPRLMELLKEYNEIVLEDVEIELDELELVLQPGAVPVIKPIVKAVERVRELVKEEFKEPEMEWVGKVVEVKLGATKSEGGTRDRTFIIGGETLPAFYMFKGVMPHPPVIAMDVFDMRISLPKCIKMHFKDVMDDPAEWAKRCVEKYGAEMINLHMVSIDPYVKDTPPSEAAKVVEEVLQAVKVPLCVGGSGDPVKDVKVFKKVADVAEGERILINSINLDMKLEDIAEYLKDKDCVIIAFTPMDLDKARELNRKLYDYLPKDRIIMDTNIAGIGYGLEYGFTVMERARLAAL
;
A
#
# COMPACT_ATOMS: atom_id res chain seq x y z
N MET A 1 69.80 18.06 59.08
CA MET A 1 68.42 18.54 58.94
C MET A 1 67.56 17.35 58.58
N ARG A 2 66.60 17.05 59.45
CA ARG A 2 65.57 16.02 59.24
C ARG A 2 64.67 16.47 58.10
N GLU A 3 64.31 15.55 57.24
CA GLU A 3 62.93 15.44 56.76
C GLU A 3 62.65 13.94 56.60
N LYS A 4 61.99 13.40 57.62
CA LYS A 4 61.23 12.16 57.51
C LYS A 4 60.08 12.45 56.56
N LYS A 5 59.99 11.76 55.43
CA LYS A 5 58.68 11.55 54.78
C LYS A 5 58.18 10.23 55.31
N ASP A 6 57.28 10.36 56.28
CA ASP A 6 56.57 9.24 56.89
C ASP A 6 55.83 8.46 55.81
N GLU A 7 55.90 7.14 55.96
CA GLU A 7 55.11 6.13 55.26
C GLU A 7 53.63 6.38 55.57
N GLU A 8 52.87 6.96 54.65
CA GLU A 8 51.45 6.65 54.52
C GLU A 8 51.34 5.58 53.44
N GLU A 9 51.50 4.31 53.85
CA GLU A 9 51.04 3.19 53.05
C GLU A 9 49.55 3.39 52.78
N GLY A 10 49.21 3.73 51.53
CA GLY A 10 47.84 3.99 51.11
C GLY A 10 46.92 2.82 51.49
N LEU A 11 46.03 3.06 52.46
CA LEU A 11 45.07 2.10 53.04
C LEU A 11 44.18 1.40 51.99
N LEU A 12 44.05 1.97 50.78
CA LEU A 12 43.27 1.39 49.70
C LEU A 12 43.93 0.17 49.06
N THR A 13 45.24 0.18 48.87
CA THR A 13 45.92 -0.86 48.07
C THR A 13 45.86 -2.24 48.73
N PRO A 14 46.16 -2.40 50.04
CA PRO A 14 46.03 -3.70 50.69
C PRO A 14 44.59 -4.24 50.69
N ARG A 15 43.62 -3.33 50.86
CA ARG A 15 42.19 -3.68 50.96
C ARG A 15 41.58 -4.06 49.61
N LEU A 16 41.96 -3.36 48.55
CA LEU A 16 41.61 -3.74 47.18
C LEU A 16 42.25 -5.07 46.78
N MET A 17 43.48 -5.33 47.22
CA MET A 17 44.14 -6.62 46.96
C MET A 17 43.51 -7.78 47.71
N GLU A 18 42.99 -7.57 48.92
CA GLU A 18 42.20 -8.55 49.67
C GLU A 18 40.87 -8.83 48.97
N LEU A 19 40.14 -7.78 48.58
CA LEU A 19 38.88 -7.90 47.84
C LEU A 19 39.06 -8.58 46.46
N LEU A 20 40.14 -8.27 45.74
CA LEU A 20 40.48 -8.93 44.47
C LEU A 20 40.81 -10.42 44.66
N LYS A 21 41.43 -10.80 45.79
CA LYS A 21 41.69 -12.21 46.12
C LYS A 21 40.41 -12.97 46.44
N GLU A 22 39.43 -12.33 47.07
CA GLU A 22 38.19 -12.97 47.49
C GLU A 22 37.15 -13.04 46.36
N TYR A 23 36.96 -11.95 45.62
CA TYR A 23 35.87 -11.81 44.64
C TYR A 23 36.32 -11.91 43.19
N ASN A 24 37.62 -12.05 42.90
CA ASN A 24 38.27 -12.11 41.58
C ASN A 24 38.09 -10.86 40.69
N GLU A 25 37.05 -10.06 40.90
CA GLU A 25 36.71 -8.87 40.15
C GLU A 25 36.14 -7.81 41.12
N ILE A 26 36.51 -6.55 40.93
CA ILE A 26 35.93 -5.42 41.64
C ILE A 26 35.40 -4.46 40.58
N VAL A 27 34.09 -4.21 40.59
CA VAL A 27 33.43 -3.22 39.74
C VAL A 27 32.95 -2.09 40.64
N LEU A 28 33.35 -0.87 40.31
CA LEU A 28 32.92 0.35 41.02
C LEU A 28 31.89 1.06 40.14
N GLU A 29 30.63 1.05 40.56
CA GLU A 29 29.53 1.75 39.89
C GLU A 29 29.12 2.98 40.71
N ASP A 30 28.90 4.11 40.04
CA ASP A 30 28.48 5.39 40.63
C ASP A 30 29.35 5.90 41.80
N VAL A 31 30.68 5.80 41.67
CA VAL A 31 31.63 6.28 42.70
C VAL A 31 32.25 7.63 42.31
N GLU A 32 32.22 8.59 43.24
CA GLU A 32 32.88 9.89 43.13
C GLU A 32 34.18 9.87 43.94
N ILE A 33 35.31 10.14 43.29
CA ILE A 33 36.66 10.05 43.87
C ILE A 33 37.33 11.43 43.74
N GLU A 34 37.51 12.13 44.86
CA GLU A 34 38.23 13.41 44.91
C GLU A 34 39.63 13.21 45.51
N LEU A 35 40.66 13.24 44.66
CA LEU A 35 42.06 13.06 45.03
C LEU A 35 42.95 13.95 44.15
N ASP A 36 44.05 14.46 44.71
CA ASP A 36 45.05 15.20 43.93
C ASP A 36 45.90 14.27 43.02
N GLU A 37 46.25 13.08 43.50
CA GLU A 37 46.96 12.04 42.74
C GLU A 37 46.58 10.64 43.26
N LEU A 38 46.28 9.72 42.34
CA LEU A 38 46.00 8.31 42.65
C LEU A 38 47.08 7.43 42.03
N GLU A 39 47.88 6.79 42.88
CA GLU A 39 48.91 5.85 42.44
C GLU A 39 48.55 4.42 42.86
N LEU A 40 48.34 3.55 41.86
CA LEU A 40 48.08 2.13 42.06
C LEU A 40 49.33 1.33 41.68
N VAL A 41 50.10 0.92 42.68
CA VAL A 41 51.33 0.15 42.46
C VAL A 41 51.02 -1.35 42.50
N LEU A 42 50.88 -1.96 41.31
CA LEU A 42 50.75 -3.41 41.16
C LEU A 42 52.14 -4.04 41.00
N GLN A 43 52.65 -4.72 42.04
CA GLN A 43 53.92 -5.45 41.93
C GLN A 43 53.75 -6.70 41.04
N PRO A 44 54.49 -6.81 39.91
CA PRO A 44 54.44 -7.98 39.05
C PRO A 44 55.10 -9.16 39.77
N GLY A 45 54.28 -10.09 40.26
CA GLY A 45 54.70 -11.28 41.01
C GLY A 45 53.96 -11.52 42.32
N ALA A 46 53.25 -10.51 42.86
CA ALA A 46 52.45 -10.62 44.08
C ALA A 46 50.96 -10.88 43.82
N VAL A 47 50.51 -10.75 42.56
CA VAL A 47 49.17 -11.15 42.15
C VAL A 47 49.23 -12.67 41.92
N PRO A 48 48.49 -13.50 42.69
CA PRO A 48 48.34 -14.91 42.35
C PRO A 48 47.85 -14.97 40.92
N VAL A 49 48.37 -15.90 40.10
CA VAL A 49 47.72 -16.21 38.83
C VAL A 49 46.38 -16.85 39.17
N ILE A 50 45.37 -16.01 39.38
CA ILE A 50 43.98 -16.41 39.49
C ILE A 50 43.63 -16.84 38.07
N LYS A 51 43.70 -18.15 37.82
CA LYS A 51 43.03 -18.70 36.65
C LYS A 51 41.59 -18.23 36.77
N PRO A 52 41.04 -17.48 35.79
CA PRO A 52 39.64 -17.11 35.85
C PRO A 52 38.88 -18.40 36.11
N ILE A 53 38.09 -18.43 37.18
CA ILE A 53 37.08 -19.46 37.33
C ILE A 53 36.14 -19.17 36.18
N VAL A 54 36.43 -19.76 35.03
CA VAL A 54 35.51 -19.79 33.91
C VAL A 54 34.33 -20.53 34.49
N LYS A 55 33.32 -19.77 34.95
CA LYS A 55 32.05 -20.29 35.41
C LYS A 55 31.66 -21.25 34.31
N ALA A 56 31.72 -22.55 34.58
CA ALA A 56 31.56 -23.56 33.56
C ALA A 56 30.25 -23.21 32.88
N VAL A 57 30.31 -22.81 31.60
CA VAL A 57 29.11 -22.38 30.87
C VAL A 57 28.13 -23.52 31.08
N GLU A 58 27.06 -23.24 31.83
CA GLU A 58 26.12 -24.29 32.23
C GLU A 58 25.64 -24.92 30.94
N ARG A 59 26.12 -26.14 30.69
CA ARG A 59 25.87 -26.82 29.44
C ARG A 59 24.37 -27.06 29.43
N VAL A 60 23.62 -26.31 28.61
CA VAL A 60 22.17 -26.42 28.51
C VAL A 60 21.86 -27.89 28.22
N ARG A 61 21.41 -28.62 29.23
CA ARG A 61 21.18 -30.08 29.14
C ARG A 61 19.84 -30.36 28.47
N GLU A 62 18.90 -29.44 28.61
CA GLU A 62 17.57 -29.51 28.02
C GLU A 62 17.10 -28.09 27.70
N LEU A 63 16.50 -27.91 26.53
CA LEU A 63 15.91 -26.63 26.12
C LEU A 63 14.66 -26.34 26.95
N VAL A 64 14.42 -25.07 27.24
CA VAL A 64 13.15 -24.63 27.83
C VAL A 64 12.03 -25.04 26.89
N LYS A 65 11.10 -25.86 27.39
CA LYS A 65 9.89 -26.22 26.67
C LYS A 65 8.84 -25.18 27.00
N GLU A 66 8.62 -24.27 26.06
CA GLU A 66 7.56 -23.27 26.14
C GLU A 66 6.46 -23.64 25.15
N GLU A 67 5.20 -23.48 25.57
CA GLU A 67 4.06 -23.69 24.68
C GLU A 67 3.94 -22.49 23.73
N PHE A 68 3.97 -22.75 22.43
CA PHE A 68 3.76 -21.70 21.45
C PHE A 68 2.34 -21.15 21.59
N LYS A 69 2.25 -19.87 21.95
CA LYS A 69 1.01 -19.09 21.87
C LYS A 69 1.12 -18.19 20.66
N GLU A 70 0.18 -18.34 19.74
CA GLU A 70 0.11 -17.47 18.58
C GLU A 70 -0.17 -16.02 19.04
N PRO A 71 0.54 -15.02 18.50
CA PRO A 71 0.26 -13.62 18.80
C PRO A 71 -1.21 -13.28 18.52
N GLU A 72 -1.90 -12.71 19.49
CA GLU A 72 -3.24 -12.14 19.29
C GLU A 72 -3.08 -10.77 18.61
N MET A 73 -3.50 -10.71 17.36
CA MET A 73 -3.61 -9.47 16.59
C MET A 73 -5.09 -9.14 16.43
N GLU A 74 -5.49 -7.96 16.87
CA GLU A 74 -6.86 -7.47 16.71
C GLU A 74 -6.90 -6.38 15.64
N TRP A 75 -7.86 -6.51 14.72
CA TRP A 75 -8.23 -5.51 13.72
C TRP A 75 -9.70 -5.16 13.95
N VAL A 76 -10.00 -3.89 14.13
CA VAL A 76 -11.34 -3.38 14.47
C VAL A 76 -12.02 -2.71 13.29
N GLY A 77 -11.25 -2.39 12.25
CA GLY A 77 -11.68 -1.80 11.01
C GLY A 77 -12.11 -2.83 9.97
N LYS A 78 -12.67 -2.30 8.88
CA LYS A 78 -13.14 -3.05 7.72
C LYS A 78 -12.96 -2.16 6.50
N VAL A 79 -12.37 -2.71 5.44
CA VAL A 79 -12.35 -2.01 4.15
C VAL A 79 -13.76 -1.94 3.58
N VAL A 80 -14.11 -0.75 3.07
CA VAL A 80 -15.46 -0.48 2.55
C VAL A 80 -15.74 -1.39 1.35
N GLU A 81 -16.96 -1.95 1.31
CA GLU A 81 -17.43 -2.73 0.17
C GLU A 81 -17.93 -1.80 -0.92
N VAL A 82 -17.47 -2.03 -2.15
CA VAL A 82 -17.85 -1.24 -3.32
C VAL A 82 -18.44 -2.18 -4.36
N LYS A 83 -19.68 -1.88 -4.80
CA LYS A 83 -20.35 -2.63 -5.86
C LYS A 83 -20.07 -2.05 -7.24
N LEU A 84 -19.70 -2.91 -8.19
CA LEU A 84 -19.33 -2.60 -9.56
C LEU A 84 -20.36 -3.17 -10.54
N GLY A 85 -20.86 -2.30 -11.42
CA GLY A 85 -21.91 -2.65 -12.38
C GLY A 85 -23.30 -2.75 -11.76
N ALA A 86 -24.32 -2.71 -12.62
CA ALA A 86 -25.71 -2.87 -12.26
C ALA A 86 -26.45 -3.79 -13.23
N THR A 87 -27.24 -4.70 -12.67
CA THR A 87 -28.06 -5.63 -13.45
C THR A 87 -29.40 -5.01 -13.87
N LYS A 88 -30.16 -5.72 -14.71
CA LYS A 88 -31.51 -5.31 -15.11
C LYS A 88 -32.48 -5.06 -13.95
N SER A 89 -32.36 -5.81 -12.85
CA SER A 89 -33.19 -5.58 -11.65
C SER A 89 -32.84 -4.30 -10.90
N GLU A 90 -31.70 -3.68 -11.20
CA GLU A 90 -31.14 -2.51 -10.53
C GLU A 90 -31.12 -1.28 -11.43
N GLY A 91 -31.62 -1.40 -12.67
CA GLY A 91 -31.68 -0.31 -13.65
C GLY A 91 -30.58 -0.35 -14.72
N GLY A 92 -29.58 -1.23 -14.58
CA GLY A 92 -28.50 -1.39 -15.56
C GLY A 92 -28.75 -2.48 -16.59
N THR A 93 -27.73 -2.79 -17.39
CA THR A 93 -27.82 -3.81 -18.46
C THR A 93 -26.72 -4.87 -18.38
N ARG A 94 -25.95 -4.89 -17.28
CA ARG A 94 -24.94 -5.92 -17.03
C ARG A 94 -25.59 -7.28 -16.68
N ASP A 95 -24.91 -8.37 -17.02
CA ASP A 95 -25.35 -9.72 -16.67
C ASP A 95 -24.92 -10.14 -15.25
N ARG A 96 -23.88 -9.46 -14.73
CA ARG A 96 -23.28 -9.72 -13.42
C ARG A 96 -22.78 -8.42 -12.80
N THR A 97 -22.53 -8.49 -11.50
CA THR A 97 -21.95 -7.41 -10.71
C THR A 97 -20.90 -7.99 -9.79
N PHE A 98 -19.91 -7.18 -9.43
CA PHE A 98 -18.90 -7.57 -8.45
C PHE A 98 -19.02 -6.70 -7.22
N ILE A 99 -18.69 -7.25 -6.06
CA ILE A 99 -18.42 -6.48 -4.86
C ILE A 99 -16.93 -6.67 -4.59
N ILE A 100 -16.23 -5.57 -4.32
CA ILE A 100 -14.82 -5.59 -3.91
C ILE A 100 -14.69 -4.97 -2.53
N GLY A 101 -13.58 -5.24 -1.84
CA GLY A 101 -13.33 -4.76 -0.48
C GLY A 101 -13.92 -5.68 0.58
N GLY A 102 -14.32 -5.12 1.73
CA GLY A 102 -14.94 -5.85 2.82
C GLY A 102 -13.98 -6.57 3.76
N GLU A 103 -12.68 -6.60 3.48
CA GLU A 103 -11.73 -7.36 4.27
C GLU A 103 -11.52 -6.71 5.65
N THR A 104 -11.44 -7.58 6.66
CA THR A 104 -11.20 -7.24 8.08
C THR A 104 -9.85 -7.77 8.56
N LEU A 105 -8.99 -8.23 7.64
CA LEU A 105 -7.69 -8.83 7.90
C LEU A 105 -6.67 -8.35 6.86
N PRO A 106 -5.36 -8.43 7.14
CA PRO A 106 -4.33 -8.21 6.14
C PRO A 106 -4.50 -9.14 4.93
N ALA A 107 -3.98 -8.70 3.78
CA ALA A 107 -4.19 -9.40 2.51
C ALA A 107 -3.78 -10.87 2.60
N PHE A 108 -4.71 -11.77 2.27
CA PHE A 108 -4.52 -13.22 2.29
C PHE A 108 -4.02 -13.79 3.62
N TYR A 109 -4.37 -13.18 4.76
CA TYR A 109 -4.10 -13.74 6.08
C TYR A 109 -5.07 -14.88 6.45
N MET A 110 -5.05 -15.93 5.63
CA MET A 110 -6.03 -17.02 5.58
C MET A 110 -6.04 -17.92 6.83
N PHE A 111 -5.03 -17.81 7.69
CA PHE A 111 -4.98 -18.54 8.96
C PHE A 111 -6.02 -18.02 9.97
N LYS A 112 -6.44 -16.75 9.86
CA LYS A 112 -7.36 -16.10 10.81
C LYS A 112 -8.75 -15.80 10.24
N GLY A 113 -8.93 -15.89 8.92
CA GLY A 113 -10.24 -15.69 8.32
C GLY A 113 -10.21 -15.80 6.81
N VAL A 114 -11.34 -15.47 6.19
CA VAL A 114 -11.53 -15.53 4.74
C VAL A 114 -11.65 -14.12 4.17
N MET A 115 -11.13 -13.91 2.97
CA MET A 115 -11.45 -12.69 2.23
C MET A 115 -12.89 -12.78 1.72
N PRO A 116 -13.77 -11.81 2.01
CA PRO A 116 -15.18 -11.90 1.65
C PRO A 116 -15.39 -11.86 0.14
N HIS A 117 -14.58 -11.08 -0.58
CA HIS A 117 -14.67 -10.93 -2.03
C HIS A 117 -13.31 -11.16 -2.69
N PRO A 118 -13.23 -11.93 -3.80
CA PRO A 118 -11.99 -12.12 -4.53
C PRO A 118 -11.60 -10.86 -5.33
N PRO A 119 -10.32 -10.68 -5.68
CA PRO A 119 -9.90 -9.64 -6.63
C PRO A 119 -10.56 -9.83 -8.00
N VAL A 120 -10.91 -8.73 -8.67
CA VAL A 120 -11.52 -8.72 -10.00
C VAL A 120 -10.50 -8.26 -11.04
N ILE A 121 -10.41 -8.99 -12.16
CA ILE A 121 -9.44 -8.71 -13.22
C ILE A 121 -10.13 -8.03 -14.40
N ALA A 122 -9.76 -6.77 -14.64
CA ALA A 122 -10.17 -6.03 -15.84
C ALA A 122 -9.12 -6.17 -16.96
N MET A 123 -9.58 -6.20 -18.22
CA MET A 123 -8.69 -6.13 -19.39
C MET A 123 -8.80 -4.77 -20.07
N ASP A 124 -7.65 -4.24 -20.49
CA ASP A 124 -7.55 -2.95 -21.17
C ASP A 124 -8.07 -3.03 -22.62
N VAL A 125 -8.85 -2.01 -22.98
CA VAL A 125 -9.31 -1.70 -24.34
C VAL A 125 -9.00 -0.23 -24.60
N PHE A 126 -8.69 0.15 -25.83
CA PHE A 126 -8.39 1.53 -26.20
C PHE A 126 -9.42 2.04 -27.20
N ASP A 127 -9.86 3.28 -27.05
CA ASP A 127 -10.84 3.95 -27.93
C ASP A 127 -10.28 4.28 -29.33
N MET A 128 -8.97 4.18 -29.50
CA MET A 128 -8.29 4.33 -30.77
C MET A 128 -7.13 3.34 -30.91
N ARG A 129 -6.69 3.12 -32.15
CA ARG A 129 -5.52 2.30 -32.43
C ARG A 129 -4.26 2.91 -31.82
N ILE A 130 -3.65 2.20 -30.89
CA ILE A 130 -2.36 2.56 -30.30
C ILE A 130 -1.24 1.59 -30.72
N SER A 131 0.01 2.03 -30.56
CA SER A 131 1.17 1.16 -30.74
C SER A 131 1.36 0.28 -29.50
N LEU A 132 1.29 -1.04 -29.69
CA LEU A 132 1.54 -2.01 -28.63
C LEU A 132 2.71 -2.94 -29.00
N PRO A 133 3.46 -3.44 -28.01
CA PRO A 133 4.47 -4.48 -28.21
C PRO A 133 3.89 -5.67 -28.98
N LYS A 134 4.71 -6.28 -29.85
CA LYS A 134 4.29 -7.38 -30.73
C LYS A 134 3.64 -8.53 -29.98
N CYS A 135 4.16 -8.87 -28.80
CA CYS A 135 3.65 -9.95 -27.94
C CYS A 135 2.21 -9.71 -27.48
N ILE A 136 1.80 -8.46 -27.24
CA ILE A 136 0.41 -8.12 -26.91
C ILE A 136 -0.39 -7.97 -28.19
N LYS A 137 0.11 -7.16 -29.12
CA LYS A 137 -0.56 -6.80 -30.37
C LYS A 137 -1.05 -8.01 -31.17
N MET A 138 -0.28 -9.11 -31.19
CA MET A 138 -0.66 -10.31 -31.96
C MET A 138 -1.97 -10.96 -31.52
N HIS A 139 -2.39 -10.74 -30.27
CA HIS A 139 -3.66 -11.21 -29.75
C HIS A 139 -4.85 -10.35 -30.17
N PHE A 140 -4.56 -9.12 -30.65
CA PHE A 140 -5.56 -8.09 -30.88
C PHE A 140 -5.65 -7.51 -32.31
N LYS A 141 -4.73 -7.86 -33.21
CA LYS A 141 -4.48 -7.17 -34.50
C LYS A 141 -5.72 -6.79 -35.33
N ASP A 142 -6.67 -7.71 -35.43
CA ASP A 142 -7.87 -7.66 -36.27
C ASP A 142 -8.99 -6.79 -35.72
N VAL A 143 -8.92 -6.39 -34.45
CA VAL A 143 -9.97 -5.53 -33.85
C VAL A 143 -9.40 -4.28 -33.15
N MET A 144 -8.11 -3.96 -33.33
CA MET A 144 -7.50 -2.78 -32.70
C MET A 144 -8.11 -1.44 -33.14
N ASP A 145 -8.95 -1.45 -34.17
CA ASP A 145 -9.65 -0.28 -34.72
C ASP A 145 -11.13 -0.24 -34.27
N ASP A 146 -11.60 -1.24 -33.52
CA ASP A 146 -12.98 -1.37 -33.06
C ASP A 146 -13.00 -1.70 -31.55
N PRO A 147 -13.22 -0.70 -30.68
CA PRO A 147 -13.24 -0.88 -29.23
C PRO A 147 -14.31 -1.87 -28.75
N ALA A 148 -15.46 -1.94 -29.44
CA ALA A 148 -16.56 -2.84 -29.08
C ALA A 148 -16.19 -4.30 -29.36
N GLU A 149 -15.65 -4.60 -30.54
CA GLU A 149 -15.13 -5.94 -30.86
C GLU A 149 -13.91 -6.29 -30.00
N TRP A 150 -13.13 -5.30 -29.54
CA TRP A 150 -12.00 -5.54 -28.65
C TRP A 150 -12.50 -5.98 -27.29
N ALA A 151 -13.45 -5.23 -26.74
CA ALA A 151 -14.12 -5.58 -25.49
C ALA A 151 -14.74 -6.99 -25.57
N LYS A 152 -15.48 -7.32 -26.63
CA LYS A 152 -16.03 -8.68 -26.82
C LYS A 152 -14.96 -9.74 -26.78
N ARG A 153 -13.86 -9.56 -27.50
CA ARG A 153 -12.78 -10.54 -27.50
C ARG A 153 -12.09 -10.67 -26.14
N CYS A 154 -11.93 -9.59 -25.39
CA CYS A 154 -11.44 -9.66 -24.01
C CYS A 154 -12.34 -10.56 -23.15
N VAL A 155 -13.66 -10.39 -23.24
CA VAL A 155 -14.64 -11.19 -22.48
C VAL A 155 -14.72 -12.63 -22.98
N GLU A 156 -15.03 -12.82 -24.26
CA GLU A 156 -15.40 -14.13 -24.82
C GLU A 156 -14.21 -15.08 -24.97
N LYS A 157 -13.03 -14.56 -25.34
CA LYS A 157 -11.84 -15.38 -25.60
C LYS A 157 -10.91 -15.47 -24.40
N TYR A 158 -10.73 -14.37 -23.67
CA TYR A 158 -9.75 -14.28 -22.58
C TYR A 158 -10.39 -14.29 -21.18
N GLY A 159 -11.72 -14.27 -21.09
CA GLY A 159 -12.42 -14.40 -19.82
C GLY A 159 -12.32 -13.14 -18.93
N ALA A 160 -12.19 -11.96 -19.53
CA ALA A 160 -12.17 -10.71 -18.78
C ALA A 160 -13.43 -10.57 -17.90
N GLU A 161 -13.23 -10.34 -16.60
CA GLU A 161 -14.33 -10.14 -15.65
C GLU A 161 -14.90 -8.74 -15.75
N MET A 162 -14.07 -7.77 -16.17
CA MET A 162 -14.44 -6.38 -16.43
C MET A 162 -13.64 -5.84 -17.62
N ILE A 163 -14.12 -4.73 -18.19
CA ILE A 163 -13.37 -3.98 -19.20
C ILE A 163 -12.88 -2.66 -18.60
N ASN A 164 -11.63 -2.31 -18.87
CA ASN A 164 -11.06 -1.00 -18.61
C ASN A 164 -10.81 -0.29 -19.95
N LEU A 165 -11.72 0.60 -20.32
CA LEU A 165 -11.67 1.34 -21.59
C LEU A 165 -10.87 2.63 -21.40
N HIS A 166 -9.68 2.69 -21.99
CA HIS A 166 -8.82 3.88 -21.99
C HIS A 166 -9.20 4.80 -23.15
N MET A 167 -9.66 6.00 -22.81
CA MET A 167 -10.05 7.03 -23.76
C MET A 167 -8.83 7.86 -24.21
N VAL A 168 -7.86 7.22 -24.87
CA VAL A 168 -6.62 7.88 -25.31
C VAL A 168 -6.89 8.98 -26.33
N SER A 169 -7.94 8.82 -27.15
CA SER A 169 -8.22 9.75 -28.24
C SER A 169 -8.72 11.12 -27.79
N ILE A 170 -9.11 11.27 -26.52
CA ILE A 170 -9.57 12.56 -25.98
C ILE A 170 -8.41 13.50 -25.66
N ASP A 171 -7.18 13.00 -25.54
CA ASP A 171 -6.01 13.84 -25.22
C ASP A 171 -5.92 15.03 -26.22
N PRO A 172 -5.90 16.29 -25.72
CA PRO A 172 -5.80 17.49 -26.56
C PRO A 172 -4.59 17.54 -27.49
N TYR A 173 -3.53 16.79 -27.18
CA TYR A 173 -2.29 16.72 -27.94
C TYR A 173 -2.23 15.49 -28.88
N VAL A 174 -3.21 14.58 -28.82
CA VAL A 174 -3.26 13.39 -29.68
C VAL A 174 -4.30 13.54 -30.79
N LYS A 175 -5.59 13.47 -30.44
CA LYS A 175 -6.71 13.58 -31.39
C LYS A 175 -7.77 14.59 -30.92
N ASP A 176 -7.72 15.02 -29.67
CA ASP A 176 -8.64 15.98 -29.05
C ASP A 176 -10.13 15.61 -29.25
N THR A 177 -10.44 14.31 -29.24
CA THR A 177 -11.78 13.81 -29.56
C THR A 177 -12.84 14.51 -28.70
N PRO A 178 -13.93 15.03 -29.31
CA PRO A 178 -14.96 15.75 -28.55
C PRO A 178 -15.64 14.85 -27.50
N PRO A 179 -16.04 15.39 -26.34
CA PRO A 179 -16.75 14.64 -25.30
C PRO A 179 -17.97 13.84 -25.78
N SER A 180 -18.73 14.38 -26.74
CA SER A 180 -19.89 13.71 -27.31
C SER A 180 -19.54 12.49 -28.17
N GLU A 181 -18.38 12.49 -28.82
CA GLU A 181 -17.92 11.35 -29.62
C GLU A 181 -17.30 10.29 -28.70
N ALA A 182 -16.51 10.72 -27.71
CA ALA A 182 -15.97 9.85 -26.67
C ALA A 182 -17.07 9.07 -25.94
N ALA A 183 -18.16 9.73 -25.56
CA ALA A 183 -19.31 9.09 -24.91
C ALA A 183 -20.01 8.03 -25.79
N LYS A 184 -20.02 8.20 -27.11
CA LYS A 184 -20.60 7.19 -28.03
C LYS A 184 -19.77 5.90 -28.04
N VAL A 185 -18.44 6.00 -27.99
CA VAL A 185 -17.58 4.82 -27.88
C VAL A 185 -17.88 4.05 -26.60
N VAL A 186 -18.10 4.76 -25.48
CA VAL A 186 -18.52 4.11 -24.23
C VAL A 186 -19.86 3.41 -24.40
N GLU A 187 -20.87 4.07 -24.99
CA GLU A 187 -22.17 3.46 -25.28
C GLU A 187 -22.07 2.20 -26.15
N GLU A 188 -21.27 2.24 -27.21
CA GLU A 188 -21.01 1.10 -28.10
C GLU A 188 -20.40 -0.09 -27.33
N VAL A 189 -19.44 0.16 -26.44
CA VAL A 189 -18.84 -0.88 -25.59
C VAL A 189 -19.84 -1.42 -24.57
N LEU A 190 -20.64 -0.56 -23.92
CA LEU A 190 -21.70 -0.95 -22.98
C LEU A 190 -22.75 -1.87 -23.65
N GLN A 191 -23.05 -1.63 -24.93
CA GLN A 191 -23.95 -2.47 -25.71
C GLN A 191 -23.30 -3.79 -26.13
N ALA A 192 -22.00 -3.76 -26.43
CA ALA A 192 -21.22 -4.89 -26.93
C ALA A 192 -20.95 -5.97 -25.88
N VAL A 193 -20.70 -5.59 -24.61
CA VAL A 193 -20.37 -6.53 -23.54
C VAL A 193 -21.32 -6.43 -22.35
N LYS A 194 -21.42 -7.51 -21.57
CA LYS A 194 -22.31 -7.60 -20.39
C LYS A 194 -21.60 -7.55 -19.04
N VAL A 195 -20.28 -7.52 -19.05
CA VAL A 195 -19.47 -7.33 -17.84
C VAL A 195 -19.42 -5.85 -17.42
N PRO A 196 -19.15 -5.52 -16.14
CA PRO A 196 -18.98 -4.14 -15.70
C PRO A 196 -17.84 -3.42 -16.44
N LEU A 197 -17.99 -2.09 -16.56
CA LEU A 197 -17.10 -1.22 -17.33
C LEU A 197 -16.45 -0.17 -16.44
N CYS A 198 -15.14 0.00 -16.63
CA CYS A 198 -14.33 1.10 -16.13
C CYS A 198 -13.92 1.98 -17.32
N VAL A 199 -14.02 3.30 -17.19
CA VAL A 199 -13.69 4.26 -18.25
C VAL A 199 -12.53 5.16 -17.79
N GLY A 200 -11.38 4.95 -18.41
CA GLY A 200 -10.12 5.68 -18.28
C GLY A 200 -10.11 7.00 -19.05
N GLY A 201 -9.75 8.12 -18.44
CA GLY A 201 -9.47 9.40 -19.11
C GLY A 201 -8.09 9.42 -19.79
N SER A 202 -7.71 10.57 -20.35
CA SER A 202 -6.37 10.76 -20.91
C SER A 202 -5.35 11.26 -19.88
N GLY A 203 -5.82 11.71 -18.71
CA GLY A 203 -5.01 12.35 -17.67
C GLY A 203 -4.96 13.87 -17.79
N ASP A 204 -5.69 14.48 -18.73
CA ASP A 204 -5.79 15.95 -18.81
C ASP A 204 -6.88 16.45 -17.85
N PRO A 205 -6.55 17.29 -16.85
CA PRO A 205 -7.47 17.62 -15.77
C PRO A 205 -8.66 18.48 -16.19
N VAL A 206 -8.66 19.05 -17.41
CA VAL A 206 -9.74 19.90 -17.92
C VAL A 206 -10.60 19.14 -18.92
N LYS A 207 -9.98 18.38 -19.81
CA LYS A 207 -10.62 17.57 -20.84
C LYS A 207 -11.35 16.38 -20.21
N ASP A 208 -10.71 15.67 -19.28
CA ASP A 208 -11.30 14.51 -18.61
C ASP A 208 -12.58 14.91 -17.87
N VAL A 209 -12.60 16.05 -17.17
CA VAL A 209 -13.82 16.56 -16.50
C VAL A 209 -14.99 16.71 -17.48
N LYS A 210 -14.74 17.26 -18.68
CA LYS A 210 -15.79 17.44 -19.70
C LYS A 210 -16.26 16.12 -20.28
N VAL A 211 -15.33 15.18 -20.50
CA VAL A 211 -15.62 13.86 -21.05
C VAL A 211 -16.37 13.01 -20.03
N PHE A 212 -15.88 12.92 -18.79
CA PHE A 212 -16.51 12.12 -17.73
C PHE A 212 -17.94 12.54 -17.42
N LYS A 213 -18.27 13.83 -17.50
CA LYS A 213 -19.67 14.28 -17.38
C LYS A 213 -20.56 13.64 -18.46
N LYS A 214 -20.10 13.62 -19.72
CA LYS A 214 -20.83 12.99 -20.82
C LYS A 214 -20.84 11.48 -20.76
N VAL A 215 -19.77 10.87 -20.30
CA VAL A 215 -19.69 9.43 -20.05
C VAL A 215 -20.69 9.02 -18.97
N ALA A 216 -20.78 9.76 -17.86
CA ALA A 216 -21.73 9.50 -16.79
C ALA A 216 -23.20 9.69 -17.25
N ASP A 217 -23.48 10.66 -18.13
CA ASP A 217 -24.81 10.84 -18.73
C ASP A 217 -25.25 9.60 -19.54
N VAL A 218 -24.39 9.07 -20.41
CA VAL A 218 -24.75 7.93 -21.28
C VAL A 218 -24.71 6.58 -20.56
N ALA A 219 -23.97 6.49 -19.45
CA ALA A 219 -23.82 5.28 -18.65
C ALA A 219 -24.72 5.29 -17.39
N GLU A 220 -25.72 6.17 -17.32
CA GLU A 220 -26.64 6.26 -16.18
C GLU A 220 -27.31 4.91 -15.90
N GLY A 221 -27.32 4.50 -14.64
CA GLY A 221 -27.87 3.22 -14.19
C GLY A 221 -26.98 2.01 -14.47
N GLU A 222 -25.83 2.16 -15.14
CA GLU A 222 -24.91 1.05 -15.41
C GLU A 222 -23.87 0.84 -14.31
N ARG A 223 -23.78 1.77 -13.35
CA ARG A 223 -22.82 1.79 -12.26
C ARG A 223 -21.38 1.54 -12.70
N ILE A 224 -20.94 2.29 -13.71
CA ILE A 224 -19.57 2.23 -14.23
C ILE A 224 -18.56 2.80 -13.23
N LEU A 225 -17.29 2.47 -13.44
CA LEU A 225 -16.17 3.09 -12.73
C LEU A 225 -15.60 4.22 -13.60
N ILE A 226 -15.41 5.40 -13.03
CA ILE A 226 -14.68 6.51 -13.66
C ILE A 226 -13.22 6.46 -13.18
N ASN A 227 -12.30 6.28 -14.12
CA ASN A 227 -10.86 6.17 -13.87
C ASN A 227 -10.11 7.34 -14.54
N SER A 228 -9.53 8.28 -13.83
CA SER A 228 -9.62 8.51 -12.39
C SER A 228 -9.82 9.99 -12.13
N ILE A 229 -10.20 10.30 -10.89
CA ILE A 229 -10.26 11.66 -10.37
C ILE A 229 -9.01 11.87 -9.52
N ASN A 230 -8.36 13.02 -9.67
CA ASN A 230 -7.15 13.37 -8.94
C ASN A 230 -7.17 14.83 -8.45
N LEU A 231 -6.15 15.22 -7.68
CA LEU A 231 -6.05 16.54 -7.07
C LEU A 231 -5.77 17.68 -8.07
N ASP A 232 -5.36 17.38 -9.30
CA ASP A 232 -5.10 18.38 -10.35
C ASP A 232 -6.39 18.79 -11.08
N MET A 233 -7.47 18.01 -10.92
CA MET A 233 -8.79 18.33 -11.43
C MET A 233 -9.52 19.35 -10.55
N LYS A 234 -10.47 20.07 -11.15
CA LYS A 234 -11.42 20.89 -10.40
C LYS A 234 -12.47 19.99 -9.72
N LEU A 235 -12.11 19.46 -8.54
CA LEU A 235 -12.90 18.46 -7.82
C LEU A 235 -14.34 18.90 -7.57
N GLU A 236 -14.57 20.16 -7.20
CA GLU A 236 -15.91 20.68 -6.92
C GLU A 236 -16.79 20.66 -8.17
N ASP A 237 -16.20 20.72 -9.38
CA ASP A 237 -16.96 20.71 -10.63
C ASP A 237 -17.35 19.29 -11.06
N ILE A 238 -16.44 18.32 -10.89
CA ILE A 238 -16.70 16.93 -11.28
C ILE A 238 -17.43 16.15 -10.18
N ALA A 239 -17.04 16.28 -8.92
CA ALA A 239 -17.63 15.54 -7.81
C ALA A 239 -19.07 15.99 -7.53
N GLU A 240 -19.35 17.30 -7.57
CA GLU A 240 -20.71 17.84 -7.46
C GLU A 240 -21.63 17.33 -8.56
N TYR A 241 -21.09 17.09 -9.76
CA TYR A 241 -21.86 16.53 -10.86
C TYR A 241 -22.08 15.02 -10.69
N LEU A 242 -21.04 14.27 -10.31
CA LEU A 242 -21.11 12.81 -10.18
C LEU A 242 -21.92 12.34 -8.97
N LYS A 243 -22.17 13.19 -7.96
CA LYS A 243 -22.98 12.80 -6.80
C LYS A 243 -24.38 12.30 -7.19
N ASP A 244 -24.97 12.92 -8.20
CA ASP A 244 -26.32 12.63 -8.71
C ASP A 244 -26.31 11.58 -9.85
N LYS A 245 -25.18 10.92 -10.07
CA LYS A 245 -24.97 9.91 -11.11
C LYS A 245 -24.76 8.53 -10.50
N ASP A 246 -25.23 7.48 -11.14
CA ASP A 246 -24.92 6.11 -10.73
C ASP A 246 -23.56 5.65 -11.27
N CYS A 247 -22.49 6.10 -10.61
CA CYS A 247 -21.13 5.68 -10.93
C CYS A 247 -20.25 5.58 -9.67
N VAL A 248 -19.21 4.76 -9.76
CA VAL A 248 -18.12 4.67 -8.78
C VAL A 248 -16.93 5.46 -9.34
N ILE A 249 -16.10 6.04 -8.47
CA ILE A 249 -14.90 6.77 -8.90
C ILE A 249 -13.64 6.08 -8.38
N ILE A 250 -12.58 6.15 -9.18
CA ILE A 250 -11.22 5.86 -8.74
C ILE A 250 -10.56 7.17 -8.36
N ALA A 251 -10.16 7.30 -7.10
CA ALA A 251 -9.40 8.41 -6.54
C ALA A 251 -7.90 8.10 -6.67
N PHE A 252 -7.26 8.72 -7.67
CA PHE A 252 -5.86 8.48 -8.00
C PHE A 252 -4.92 9.43 -7.24
N THR A 253 -3.88 8.87 -6.62
CA THR A 253 -2.76 9.63 -6.07
C THR A 253 -1.41 8.96 -6.36
N PRO A 254 -0.34 9.75 -6.60
CA PRO A 254 0.95 9.20 -6.98
C PRO A 254 1.75 8.71 -5.75
N MET A 255 1.55 7.46 -5.32
CA MET A 255 2.33 6.79 -4.26
C MET A 255 2.45 7.59 -2.96
N ASP A 256 1.39 8.33 -2.59
CA ASP A 256 1.39 9.24 -1.46
C ASP A 256 0.09 9.09 -0.68
N LEU A 257 0.21 8.54 0.53
CA LEU A 257 -0.93 8.24 1.40
C LEU A 257 -1.55 9.51 2.01
N ASP A 258 -0.76 10.57 2.20
CA ASP A 258 -1.28 11.84 2.73
C ASP A 258 -2.13 12.53 1.67
N LYS A 259 -1.67 12.54 0.42
CA LYS A 259 -2.50 12.96 -0.72
C LYS A 259 -3.74 12.09 -0.88
N ALA A 260 -3.63 10.79 -0.66
CA ALA A 260 -4.78 9.88 -0.75
C ALA A 260 -5.83 10.21 0.32
N ARG A 261 -5.39 10.52 1.55
CA ARG A 261 -6.28 11.00 2.63
C ARG A 261 -6.88 12.36 2.31
N GLU A 262 -6.10 13.28 1.75
CA GLU A 262 -6.59 14.59 1.33
C GLU A 262 -7.67 14.48 0.26
N LEU A 263 -7.39 13.74 -0.83
CA LEU A 263 -8.32 13.54 -1.94
C LEU A 263 -9.61 12.89 -1.46
N ASN A 264 -9.51 11.78 -0.71
CA ASN A 264 -10.70 11.12 -0.16
C ASN A 264 -11.51 12.04 0.75
N ARG A 265 -10.87 12.83 1.62
CA ARG A 265 -11.57 13.77 2.49
C ARG A 265 -12.36 14.81 1.71
N LYS A 266 -11.79 15.35 0.62
CA LYS A 266 -12.49 16.29 -0.27
C LYS A 266 -13.66 15.61 -1.00
N LEU A 267 -13.51 14.35 -1.40
CA LEU A 267 -14.55 13.62 -2.11
C LEU A 267 -15.72 13.21 -1.19
N TYR A 268 -15.49 13.01 0.10
CA TYR A 268 -16.54 12.65 1.06
C TYR A 268 -17.64 13.70 1.23
N ASP A 269 -17.38 14.96 0.86
CA ASP A 269 -18.40 16.02 0.86
C ASP A 269 -19.46 15.81 -0.24
N TYR A 270 -19.16 14.97 -1.25
CA TYR A 270 -19.99 14.76 -2.43
C TYR A 270 -20.43 13.30 -2.60
N LEU A 271 -19.56 12.35 -2.26
CA LEU A 271 -19.74 10.93 -2.54
C LEU A 271 -19.62 10.09 -1.27
N PRO A 272 -20.50 9.09 -1.08
CA PRO A 272 -20.33 8.13 0.00
C PRO A 272 -19.09 7.27 -0.23
N LYS A 273 -18.53 6.74 0.86
CA LYS A 273 -17.28 5.96 0.84
C LYS A 273 -17.37 4.71 -0.05
N ASP A 274 -18.54 4.11 -0.15
CA ASP A 274 -18.83 2.94 -0.98
C ASP A 274 -18.94 3.25 -2.49
N ARG A 275 -18.64 4.48 -2.89
CA ARG A 275 -18.49 4.93 -4.28
C ARG A 275 -17.08 5.40 -4.61
N ILE A 276 -16.11 5.22 -3.71
CA ILE A 276 -14.73 5.67 -3.88
C ILE A 276 -13.77 4.47 -3.75
N ILE A 277 -12.97 4.24 -4.79
CA ILE A 277 -11.88 3.27 -4.81
C ILE A 277 -10.57 4.05 -4.83
N MET A 278 -9.60 3.67 -4.01
CA MET A 278 -8.27 4.31 -4.02
C MET A 278 -7.37 3.65 -5.06
N ASP A 279 -6.76 4.46 -5.93
CA ASP A 279 -5.60 4.07 -6.72
C ASP A 279 -4.39 4.84 -6.19
N THR A 280 -3.52 4.15 -5.46
CA THR A 280 -2.30 4.75 -4.89
C THR A 280 -1.13 4.72 -5.87
N ASN A 281 -1.37 4.41 -7.14
CA ASN A 281 -0.42 4.27 -8.24
C ASN A 281 0.64 3.19 -8.00
N ILE A 282 0.72 2.20 -8.88
CA ILE A 282 1.78 1.19 -8.85
C ILE A 282 2.70 1.36 -10.05
N ALA A 283 3.97 1.01 -9.87
CA ALA A 283 4.91 0.92 -10.98
C ALA A 283 5.10 -0.53 -11.44
N GLY A 284 5.66 -0.68 -12.65
CA GLY A 284 6.07 -1.99 -13.15
C GLY A 284 7.17 -2.63 -12.31
N ILE A 285 7.26 -3.95 -12.37
CA ILE A 285 8.32 -4.73 -11.70
C ILE A 285 9.69 -4.21 -12.12
N GLY A 286 10.53 -3.85 -11.14
CA GLY A 286 11.86 -3.29 -11.36
C GLY A 286 11.92 -1.78 -11.57
N TYR A 287 10.78 -1.08 -11.50
CA TYR A 287 10.67 0.36 -11.73
C TYR A 287 10.00 1.10 -10.55
N GLY A 288 10.22 0.65 -9.31
CA GLY A 288 9.66 1.29 -8.11
C GLY A 288 8.34 0.68 -7.62
N LEU A 289 8.08 -0.60 -7.95
CA LEU A 289 6.90 -1.34 -7.46
C LEU A 289 6.82 -1.35 -5.93
N GLU A 290 7.97 -1.43 -5.26
CA GLU A 290 8.12 -1.45 -3.81
C GLU A 290 7.51 -0.22 -3.11
N TYR A 291 7.54 0.95 -3.77
CA TYR A 291 6.93 2.17 -3.24
C TYR A 291 5.40 2.04 -3.25
N GLY A 292 4.82 1.65 -4.39
CA GLY A 292 3.38 1.42 -4.52
C GLY A 292 2.90 0.30 -3.58
N PHE A 293 3.64 -0.81 -3.49
CA PHE A 293 3.34 -1.91 -2.59
C PHE A 293 3.27 -1.46 -1.13
N THR A 294 4.30 -0.73 -0.66
CA THR A 294 4.37 -0.23 0.72
C THR A 294 3.20 0.72 1.03
N VAL A 295 2.83 1.57 0.09
CA VAL A 295 1.69 2.50 0.25
C VAL A 295 0.37 1.73 0.33
N MET A 296 0.17 0.71 -0.52
CA MET A 296 -1.02 -0.15 -0.47
C MET A 296 -1.12 -0.94 0.84
N GLU A 297 -0.02 -1.47 1.35
CA GLU A 297 0.01 -2.19 2.63
C GLU A 297 -0.35 -1.25 3.79
N ARG A 298 0.23 -0.04 3.82
CA ARG A 298 -0.12 0.97 4.81
C ARG A 298 -1.58 1.41 4.72
N ALA A 299 -2.12 1.55 3.51
CA ALA A 299 -3.52 1.88 3.30
C ALA A 299 -4.44 0.77 3.82
N ARG A 300 -4.09 -0.50 3.56
CA ARG A 300 -4.81 -1.67 4.09
C ARG A 300 -4.80 -1.66 5.61
N LEU A 301 -3.63 -1.59 6.23
CA LEU A 301 -3.50 -1.60 7.69
C LEU A 301 -4.21 -0.43 8.36
N ALA A 302 -4.26 0.74 7.72
CA ALA A 302 -4.98 1.90 8.25
C ALA A 302 -6.51 1.77 8.18
N ALA A 303 -7.02 0.87 7.35
CA ALA A 303 -8.46 0.60 7.23
C ALA A 303 -8.93 -0.54 8.14
N LEU A 304 -8.00 -1.34 8.66
CA LEU A 304 -8.18 -2.43 9.63
C LEU A 304 -8.00 -1.93 11.07
#